data_AF-A0A950CFF4-F1
#
_entry.id   AF-A0A950CFF4-F1
#
_cell.length_a   1.000
_cell.length_b   1.000
_cell.length_c   1.000
_cell.angle_alpha   90.00
_cell.angle_beta   90.00
_cell.angle_gamma   90.00
#
_symmetry.space_group_name_H-M   'P 1'
#
loop_
_entity.id
_entity.type
_entity.pdbx_description
1 polymer ?
#
loop_
_entity_poly.entity_id
_entity_poly.type
_entity_poly.pdbx_seq_one_letter_code
_entity_poly.pdbx_strand_id
1 'polypeptide(L)'
;MDIEVVTAPPLRVSASPRWVDRLFLGLVIYVLTGCVWMLTGIGGPEITHYVGLFSDAPAALISAVIAAAVARYSPRGALRTAWISLALALGCQVVGNLIAATSWVRGFDPFPGPADFFFATFYLPLAAGALFLIRAAAVRVPWIQLSLDATIFVVGFGAFFWFLVLHPATMHAEVGLLKEALSQAYVVLDCLLLLMLGVLLLTGGGNAGPRIALLLTSGFATMFLADILWSLAKVRGYYLPGGLQDVLYISCYAPIAAAGREQLRSNSAPARTASKNSQALARTLPYAAMLAAFLVLVYFSRGDIGGPATVMTMIVFALTLLL
;
A
#
# COMPACT_ATOMS: atom_id res chain seq x y z
N MET A 1 -31.17 20.03 -50.38
CA MET A 1 -29.89 19.38 -50.03
C MET A 1 -29.91 19.28 -48.52
N ASP A 2 -30.54 18.23 -48.03
CA ASP A 2 -30.84 18.04 -46.61
C ASP A 2 -29.58 17.51 -45.92
N ILE A 3 -29.10 18.26 -44.93
CA ILE A 3 -27.97 17.86 -44.10
C ILE A 3 -28.52 16.90 -43.05
N GLU A 4 -28.36 15.60 -43.31
CA GLU A 4 -28.55 14.57 -42.29
C GLU A 4 -27.55 14.83 -41.15
N VAL A 5 -28.08 15.37 -40.05
CA VAL A 5 -27.35 15.44 -38.77
C VAL A 5 -27.23 14.00 -38.26
N VAL A 6 -26.10 13.37 -38.54
CA VAL A 6 -25.71 12.09 -37.92
C VAL A 6 -25.61 12.32 -36.42
N THR A 7 -26.67 11.96 -35.70
CA THR A 7 -26.68 11.98 -34.23
C THR A 7 -25.74 10.89 -33.75
N ALA A 8 -24.55 11.30 -33.30
CA ALA A 8 -23.62 10.40 -32.64
C ALA A 8 -24.34 9.72 -31.47
N PRO A 9 -24.26 8.38 -31.33
CA PRO A 9 -24.95 7.69 -30.26
C PRO A 9 -24.48 8.23 -28.91
N PRO A 10 -25.38 8.43 -27.93
CA PRO A 10 -24.99 8.92 -26.62
C PRO A 10 -23.94 7.97 -26.04
N LEU A 11 -22.76 8.51 -25.69
CA LEU A 11 -21.71 7.81 -24.95
C LEU A 11 -22.37 7.16 -23.73
N ARG A 12 -22.55 5.83 -23.77
CA ARG A 12 -23.08 5.06 -22.65
C ARG A 12 -22.09 5.23 -21.50
N VAL A 13 -22.43 6.14 -20.59
CA VAL A 13 -21.83 6.22 -19.27
C VAL A 13 -22.16 4.90 -18.59
N SER A 14 -21.24 3.93 -18.63
CA SER A 14 -21.45 2.64 -17.99
C SER A 14 -21.56 2.92 -16.49
N ALA A 15 -22.73 2.71 -15.89
CA ALA A 15 -22.88 2.80 -14.45
C ALA A 15 -21.89 1.83 -13.78
N SER A 16 -21.27 2.26 -12.68
CA SER A 16 -20.35 1.41 -11.91
C SER A 16 -21.05 0.09 -11.56
N PRO A 17 -20.42 -1.07 -11.80
CA PRO A 17 -21.07 -2.36 -11.62
C PRO A 17 -21.53 -2.59 -10.17
N ARG A 18 -22.84 -2.74 -9.95
CA ARG A 18 -23.46 -2.92 -8.61
C ARG A 18 -22.92 -4.12 -7.82
N TRP A 19 -22.33 -5.10 -8.50
CA TRP A 19 -21.70 -6.25 -7.83
C TRP A 19 -20.40 -5.84 -7.11
N VAL A 20 -19.66 -4.83 -7.61
CA VAL A 20 -18.45 -4.33 -6.95
C VAL A 20 -18.80 -3.62 -5.65
N ASP A 21 -19.87 -2.83 -5.62
CA ASP A 21 -20.35 -2.20 -4.37
C ASP A 21 -20.74 -3.25 -3.31
N ARG A 22 -21.42 -4.32 -3.72
CA ARG A 22 -21.80 -5.42 -2.82
C ARG A 22 -20.59 -6.19 -2.32
N LEU A 23 -19.64 -6.48 -3.21
CA LEU A 23 -18.41 -7.19 -2.88
C LEU A 23 -17.53 -6.37 -1.92
N PHE A 24 -17.41 -5.06 -2.16
CA PHE A 24 -16.72 -4.13 -1.27
C PHE A 24 -17.38 -4.06 0.11
N LEU A 25 -18.72 -3.98 0.17
CA LEU A 25 -19.43 -3.98 1.45
C LEU A 25 -19.18 -5.29 2.22
N GLY A 26 -19.25 -6.43 1.53
CA GLY A 26 -18.91 -7.74 2.10
C GLY A 26 -17.48 -7.78 2.63
N LEU A 27 -16.51 -7.24 1.88
CA LEU A 27 -15.12 -7.11 2.33
C LEU A 27 -15.00 -6.26 3.59
N VAL A 28 -15.64 -5.09 3.65
CA VAL A 28 -15.56 -4.22 4.83
C VAL A 28 -16.14 -4.91 6.07
N ILE A 29 -17.29 -5.57 5.94
CA ILE A 29 -17.89 -6.35 7.04
C ILE A 29 -16.94 -7.47 7.47
N TYR A 30 -16.37 -8.19 6.51
CA TYR A 30 -15.43 -9.28 6.76
C TYR A 30 -14.17 -8.79 7.49
N VAL A 31 -13.54 -7.71 7.01
CA VAL A 31 -12.37 -7.07 7.63
C VAL A 31 -12.68 -6.65 9.06
N LEU A 32 -13.77 -5.92 9.28
CA LEU A 32 -14.17 -5.46 10.62
C LEU A 32 -14.42 -6.63 11.57
N THR A 33 -15.10 -7.67 11.09
CA THR A 33 -15.39 -8.87 11.88
C THR A 33 -14.09 -9.60 12.24
N GLY A 34 -13.18 -9.78 11.28
CA GLY A 34 -11.87 -10.39 11.50
C GLY A 34 -11.01 -9.62 12.49
N CYS A 35 -10.94 -8.29 12.36
CA CYS A 35 -10.21 -7.43 13.29
C CYS A 35 -10.79 -7.51 14.71
N VAL A 36 -12.12 -7.42 14.86
CA VAL A 36 -12.77 -7.53 16.17
C VAL A 36 -12.50 -8.91 16.77
N TRP A 37 -12.61 -9.98 15.98
CA TRP A 37 -12.35 -11.34 16.46
C TRP A 37 -10.91 -11.48 16.97
N MET A 38 -9.92 -11.09 16.16
CA MET A 38 -8.50 -11.20 16.54
C MET A 38 -8.13 -10.34 17.75
N LEU A 39 -8.65 -9.10 17.83
CA LEU A 39 -8.37 -8.19 18.95
C LEU A 39 -9.04 -8.61 20.26
N THR A 40 -10.20 -9.26 20.20
CA THR A 40 -10.93 -9.72 21.39
C THR A 40 -10.52 -11.12 21.83
N GLY A 41 -9.87 -11.90 20.96
CA GLY A 41 -9.48 -13.28 21.26
C GLY A 41 -10.68 -14.22 21.48
N ILE A 42 -11.84 -13.91 20.90
CA ILE A 42 -13.06 -14.71 21.04
C ILE A 42 -12.77 -16.15 20.58
N GLY A 43 -13.08 -17.13 21.44
CA GLY A 43 -12.81 -18.55 21.15
C GLY A 43 -11.41 -19.03 21.54
N GLY A 44 -10.58 -18.17 22.13
CA GLY A 44 -9.27 -18.53 22.69
C GLY A 44 -8.11 -18.46 21.69
N PRO A 45 -6.86 -18.72 22.17
CA PRO A 45 -5.64 -18.54 21.38
C PRO A 45 -5.58 -19.42 20.13
N GLU A 46 -5.99 -20.69 20.24
CA GLU A 46 -6.02 -21.66 19.14
C GLU A 46 -6.92 -21.20 17.98
N ILE A 47 -8.15 -20.74 18.28
CA ILE A 47 -9.08 -20.28 17.24
C ILE A 47 -8.56 -18.98 16.62
N THR A 48 -8.06 -18.06 17.45
CA THR A 48 -7.52 -16.78 17.00
C THR A 48 -6.31 -16.97 16.07
N HIS A 49 -5.49 -17.98 16.34
CA HIS A 49 -4.37 -18.38 15.48
C HIS A 49 -4.85 -18.77 14.07
N TYR A 50 -5.85 -19.65 13.96
CA TYR A 50 -6.38 -20.06 12.66
C TYR A 50 -7.11 -18.92 11.94
N VAL A 51 -7.82 -18.07 12.67
CA VAL A 51 -8.43 -16.86 12.10
C VAL A 51 -7.35 -15.95 11.51
N GLY A 52 -6.27 -15.67 12.26
CA GLY A 52 -5.14 -14.90 11.75
C GLY A 52 -4.52 -15.52 10.49
N LEU A 53 -4.31 -16.84 10.50
CA LEU A 53 -3.66 -17.56 9.41
C LEU A 53 -4.45 -17.52 8.08
N PHE A 54 -5.78 -17.64 8.14
CA PHE A 54 -6.62 -17.78 6.95
C PHE A 54 -7.36 -16.52 6.56
N SER A 55 -7.49 -15.54 7.47
CA SER A 55 -8.36 -14.40 7.24
C SER A 55 -7.90 -13.50 6.09
N ASP A 56 -6.60 -13.50 5.80
CA ASP A 56 -5.99 -12.62 4.81
C ASP A 56 -6.34 -13.00 3.36
N ALA A 57 -6.33 -14.30 3.04
CA ALA A 57 -6.48 -14.78 1.66
C ALA A 57 -7.82 -14.38 1.00
N PRO A 58 -8.99 -14.46 1.67
CA PRO A 58 -10.25 -13.97 1.12
C PRO A 58 -10.24 -12.46 0.86
N ALA A 59 -9.67 -11.67 1.77
CA ALA A 59 -9.60 -10.21 1.64
C ALA A 59 -8.71 -9.79 0.46
N ALA A 60 -7.56 -10.46 0.33
CA ALA A 60 -6.64 -10.31 -0.79
C ALA A 60 -7.30 -10.68 -2.12
N LEU A 61 -8.00 -11.81 -2.17
CA LEU A 61 -8.69 -12.29 -3.38
C LEU A 61 -9.78 -11.31 -3.82
N ILE A 62 -10.62 -10.84 -2.89
CA ILE A 62 -11.65 -9.85 -3.20
C ILE A 62 -11.02 -8.57 -3.77
N SER A 63 -9.93 -8.09 -3.16
CA SER A 63 -9.22 -6.90 -3.63
C SER A 63 -8.62 -7.10 -5.03
N ALA A 64 -8.07 -8.28 -5.31
CA ALA A 64 -7.56 -8.65 -6.64
C ALA A 64 -8.69 -8.68 -7.68
N VAL A 65 -9.86 -9.23 -7.34
CA VAL A 65 -11.05 -9.25 -8.21
C VAL A 65 -11.54 -7.83 -8.51
N ILE A 66 -11.56 -6.95 -7.50
CA ILE A 66 -11.93 -5.54 -7.70
C ILE A 66 -10.91 -4.84 -8.60
N ALA A 67 -9.61 -5.03 -8.37
CA ALA A 67 -8.56 -4.47 -9.23
C ALA A 67 -8.68 -4.96 -10.70
N ALA A 68 -8.94 -6.26 -10.90
CA ALA A 68 -9.16 -6.84 -12.21
C ALA A 68 -10.43 -6.28 -12.88
N ALA A 69 -11.49 -6.03 -12.12
CA ALA A 69 -12.69 -5.35 -12.62
C ALA A 69 -12.37 -3.93 -13.08
N VAL A 70 -11.61 -3.16 -12.29
CA VAL A 70 -11.17 -1.81 -12.67
C VAL A 70 -10.40 -1.85 -13.99
N ALA A 71 -9.45 -2.78 -14.14
CA ALA A 71 -8.72 -2.99 -15.38
C ALA A 71 -9.64 -3.30 -16.57
N ARG A 72 -10.66 -4.15 -16.37
CA ARG A 72 -11.62 -4.55 -17.40
C ARG A 72 -12.50 -3.39 -17.87
N TYR A 73 -12.96 -2.54 -16.94
CA TYR A 73 -13.85 -1.41 -17.23
C TYR A 73 -13.11 -0.11 -17.54
N SER A 74 -11.78 -0.09 -17.46
CA SER A 74 -10.98 1.06 -17.86
C SER A 74 -10.65 1.04 -19.36
N PRO A 75 -10.64 2.20 -20.04
CA PRO A 75 -10.20 2.28 -21.43
C PRO A 75 -8.73 1.85 -21.57
N ARG A 76 -8.33 1.45 -22.79
CA ARG A 76 -6.93 1.10 -23.08
C ARG A 76 -6.04 2.30 -22.79
N GLY A 77 -4.94 2.08 -22.06
CA GLY A 77 -4.00 3.13 -21.68
C GLY A 77 -3.24 2.78 -20.40
N ALA A 78 -2.42 3.72 -19.94
CA ALA A 78 -1.58 3.56 -18.75
C ALA A 78 -2.39 3.14 -17.50
N LEU A 79 -3.56 3.74 -17.30
CA LEU A 79 -4.45 3.39 -16.18
C LEU A 79 -4.85 1.91 -16.18
N ARG A 80 -5.29 1.38 -17.32
CA ARG A 80 -5.66 -0.04 -17.42
C ARG A 80 -4.46 -0.94 -17.14
N THR A 81 -3.29 -0.63 -17.70
CA THR A 81 -2.06 -1.40 -17.41
C THR A 81 -1.73 -1.36 -15.93
N ALA A 82 -1.88 -0.20 -15.28
CA ALA A 82 -1.64 -0.05 -13.87
C ALA A 82 -2.51 -0.97 -13.00
N TRP A 83 -3.82 -1.03 -13.29
CA TRP A 83 -4.76 -1.89 -12.58
C TRP A 83 -4.59 -3.38 -12.90
N ILE A 84 -4.09 -3.74 -14.09
CA ILE A 84 -3.67 -5.12 -14.39
C ILE A 84 -2.48 -5.49 -13.51
N SER A 85 -1.48 -4.60 -13.42
CA SER A 85 -0.31 -4.82 -12.58
C SER A 85 -0.68 -4.91 -11.09
N LEU A 86 -1.59 -4.05 -10.59
CA LEU A 86 -2.11 -4.18 -9.23
C LEU A 86 -2.86 -5.49 -8.99
N ALA A 87 -3.70 -5.93 -9.94
CA ALA A 87 -4.39 -7.22 -9.83
C ALA A 87 -3.41 -8.40 -9.83
N LEU A 88 -2.34 -8.32 -10.62
CA LEU A 88 -1.28 -9.34 -10.65
C LEU A 88 -0.50 -9.36 -9.33
N ALA A 89 -0.14 -8.20 -8.77
CA ALA A 89 0.50 -8.11 -7.47
C ALA A 89 -0.37 -8.77 -6.39
N LEU A 90 -1.63 -8.34 -6.26
CA LEU A 90 -2.56 -8.93 -5.29
C LEU A 90 -2.79 -10.43 -5.53
N GLY A 91 -2.75 -10.88 -6.80
CA GLY A 91 -2.80 -12.30 -7.15
C GLY A 91 -1.58 -13.08 -6.65
N CYS A 92 -0.36 -12.54 -6.77
CA CYS A 92 0.84 -13.11 -6.18
C CYS A 92 0.69 -13.22 -4.65
N GLN A 93 0.14 -12.20 -3.99
CA GLN A 93 -0.09 -12.22 -2.54
C GLN A 93 -1.05 -13.36 -2.14
N VAL A 94 -2.16 -13.54 -2.87
CA VAL A 94 -3.11 -14.64 -2.64
C VAL A 94 -2.41 -16.00 -2.75
N VAL A 95 -1.62 -16.22 -3.81
CA VAL A 95 -0.94 -17.49 -4.03
C VAL A 95 0.12 -17.74 -2.95
N GLY A 96 0.92 -16.72 -2.60
CA GLY A 96 1.90 -16.79 -1.52
C GLY A 96 1.26 -17.16 -0.19
N ASN A 97 0.17 -16.49 0.19
CA ASN A 97 -0.58 -16.77 1.41
C ASN A 97 -1.16 -18.18 1.45
N LEU A 98 -1.70 -18.68 0.33
CA LEU A 98 -2.23 -20.05 0.26
C LEU A 98 -1.11 -21.09 0.45
N ILE A 99 0.04 -20.90 -0.19
CA ILE A 99 1.20 -21.79 -0.01
C ILE A 99 1.68 -21.73 1.45
N ALA A 100 1.84 -20.54 2.01
CA ALA A 100 2.26 -20.34 3.40
C ALA A 100 1.30 -21.01 4.39
N ALA A 101 -0.01 -20.85 4.20
CA ALA A 101 -1.03 -21.49 5.02
C ALA A 101 -0.96 -23.02 4.94
N THR A 102 -0.71 -23.60 3.76
CA THR A 102 -0.54 -25.06 3.64
C THR A 102 0.70 -25.58 4.36
N SER A 103 1.79 -24.83 4.37
CA SER A 103 2.99 -25.18 5.15
C SER A 103 2.73 -25.15 6.64
N TRP A 104 2.04 -24.10 7.13
CA TRP A 104 1.63 -23.98 8.53
C TRP A 104 0.76 -25.15 9.00
N VAL A 105 -0.26 -25.52 8.21
CA VAL A 105 -1.13 -26.67 8.53
C VAL A 105 -0.36 -27.99 8.60
N ARG A 106 0.74 -28.10 7.85
CA ARG A 106 1.63 -29.27 7.87
C ARG A 106 2.68 -29.22 8.98
N GLY A 107 2.71 -28.16 9.78
CA GLY A 107 3.66 -27.99 10.89
C GLY A 107 5.06 -27.54 10.48
N PHE A 108 5.24 -27.02 9.25
CA PHE A 108 6.52 -26.49 8.79
C PHE A 108 6.52 -24.96 8.78
N ASP A 109 7.64 -24.33 9.16
CA ASP A 109 7.81 -22.88 9.01
C ASP A 109 7.79 -22.55 7.50
N PRO A 110 6.86 -21.71 7.01
CA PRO A 110 6.81 -21.35 5.59
C PRO A 110 7.99 -20.49 5.14
N PHE A 111 8.79 -19.95 6.07
CA PHE A 111 9.85 -18.99 5.79
C PHE A 111 11.24 -19.46 6.27
N PRO A 112 12.26 -19.50 5.39
CA PRO A 112 12.19 -19.32 3.94
C PRO A 112 11.61 -20.55 3.20
N GLY A 113 10.85 -20.33 2.13
CA GLY A 113 10.17 -21.40 1.40
C GLY A 113 9.55 -20.97 0.06
N PRO A 114 8.76 -21.86 -0.59
CA PRO A 114 8.20 -21.60 -1.92
C PRO A 114 7.23 -20.41 -2.00
N ALA A 115 6.63 -20.00 -0.87
CA ALA A 115 5.77 -18.82 -0.79
C ALA A 115 6.55 -17.52 -1.08
N ASP A 116 7.83 -17.46 -0.69
CA ASP A 116 8.68 -16.29 -0.85
C ASP A 116 8.93 -15.92 -2.31
N PHE A 117 8.84 -16.88 -3.23
CA PHE A 117 8.90 -16.60 -4.67
C PHE A 117 7.74 -15.68 -5.09
N PHE A 118 6.53 -15.92 -4.59
CA PHE A 118 5.36 -15.11 -4.90
C PHE A 118 5.39 -13.77 -4.16
N PHE A 119 5.83 -13.75 -2.90
CA PHE A 119 6.02 -12.50 -2.16
C PHE A 119 7.12 -11.62 -2.79
N ALA A 120 8.24 -12.18 -3.24
CA ALA A 120 9.26 -11.43 -3.98
C ALA A 120 8.73 -10.96 -5.35
N THR A 121 7.97 -11.81 -6.04
CA THR A 121 7.38 -11.46 -7.34
C THR A 121 6.35 -10.34 -7.21
N PHE A 122 5.64 -10.23 -6.08
CA PHE A 122 4.63 -9.17 -5.83
C PHE A 122 5.16 -7.74 -6.00
N TYR A 123 6.42 -7.49 -5.64
CA TYR A 123 7.01 -6.14 -5.70
C TYR A 123 7.14 -5.60 -7.13
N LEU A 124 7.46 -6.45 -8.10
CA LEU A 124 7.63 -6.05 -9.51
C LEU A 124 6.36 -5.50 -10.17
N PRO A 125 5.21 -6.21 -10.17
CA PRO A 125 3.96 -5.69 -10.68
C PRO A 125 3.40 -4.55 -9.81
N LEU A 126 3.67 -4.50 -8.51
CA LEU A 126 3.25 -3.35 -7.70
C LEU A 126 4.03 -2.08 -8.10
N ALA A 127 5.36 -2.18 -8.26
CA ALA A 127 6.19 -1.08 -8.78
C ALA A 127 5.73 -0.63 -10.17
N ALA A 128 5.48 -1.58 -11.08
CA ALA A 128 4.95 -1.27 -12.40
C ALA A 128 3.58 -0.56 -12.32
N GLY A 129 2.68 -1.04 -11.46
CA GLY A 129 1.38 -0.44 -11.19
C GLY A 129 1.51 1.01 -10.72
N ALA A 130 2.36 1.27 -9.73
CA ALA A 130 2.63 2.62 -9.22
C ALA A 130 3.18 3.53 -10.34
N LEU A 131 4.15 3.07 -11.14
CA LEU A 131 4.70 3.84 -12.26
C LEU A 131 3.66 4.19 -13.31
N PHE A 132 2.80 3.23 -13.70
CA PHE A 132 1.74 3.50 -14.66
C PHE A 132 0.66 4.42 -14.12
N LEU A 133 0.36 4.38 -12.81
CA LEU A 133 -0.52 5.35 -12.16
C LEU A 133 0.10 6.75 -12.13
N ILE A 134 1.38 6.87 -11.77
CA ILE A 134 2.14 8.13 -11.82
C ILE A 134 2.11 8.69 -13.24
N ARG A 135 2.41 7.86 -14.25
CA ARG A 135 2.37 8.28 -15.66
C ARG A 135 0.98 8.74 -16.10
N ALA A 136 -0.08 8.08 -15.62
CA ALA A 136 -1.46 8.47 -15.91
C ALA A 136 -1.84 9.81 -15.22
N ALA A 137 -1.27 10.11 -14.05
CA ALA A 137 -1.51 11.33 -13.28
C ALA A 137 -0.65 12.52 -13.75
N ALA A 138 0.60 12.27 -14.14
CA ALA A 138 1.62 13.28 -14.47
C ALA A 138 1.36 14.06 -15.77
N VAL A 139 0.36 13.68 -16.58
CA VAL A 139 0.02 14.35 -17.86
C VAL A 139 -0.28 15.86 -17.68
N ARG A 140 -0.56 16.33 -16.46
CA ARG A 140 -0.98 17.72 -16.19
C ARG A 140 -0.10 18.48 -15.19
N VAL A 141 1.02 17.92 -14.74
CA VAL A 141 1.92 18.56 -13.76
C VAL A 141 3.23 18.96 -14.45
N PRO A 142 3.82 20.13 -14.16
CA PRO A 142 5.14 20.47 -14.65
C PRO A 142 6.17 19.43 -14.16
N TRP A 143 6.81 18.72 -15.10
CA TRP A 143 7.75 17.63 -14.80
C TRP A 143 8.90 18.07 -13.88
N ILE A 144 9.35 19.31 -14.02
CA ILE A 144 10.42 19.87 -13.19
C ILE A 144 9.97 19.97 -11.72
N GLN A 145 8.81 20.56 -11.46
CA GLN A 145 8.29 20.69 -10.09
C GLN A 145 8.02 19.32 -9.46
N LEU A 146 7.41 18.41 -10.22
CA LEU A 146 7.19 17.04 -9.76
C LEU A 146 8.52 16.32 -9.45
N SER A 147 9.54 16.49 -10.29
CA SER A 147 10.84 15.88 -10.06
C SER A 147 11.51 16.40 -8.80
N LEU A 148 11.44 17.71 -8.54
CA LEU A 148 12.01 18.32 -7.33
C LEU A 148 11.26 17.84 -6.08
N ASP A 149 9.93 17.89 -6.08
CA ASP A 149 9.10 17.43 -4.95
C ASP A 149 9.33 15.93 -4.68
N ALA A 150 9.41 15.11 -5.73
CA ALA A 150 9.70 13.69 -5.62
C ALA A 150 11.12 13.43 -5.11
N THR A 151 12.13 14.17 -5.57
CA THR A 151 13.51 14.03 -5.08
C THR A 151 13.62 14.44 -3.62
N ILE A 152 13.04 15.57 -3.22
CA ILE A 152 13.02 16.01 -1.81
C ILE A 152 12.35 14.95 -0.94
N PHE A 153 11.18 14.45 -1.37
CA PHE A 153 10.45 13.42 -0.66
C PHE A 153 11.24 12.11 -0.54
N VAL A 154 11.79 11.60 -1.65
CA VAL A 154 12.57 10.35 -1.69
C VAL A 154 13.85 10.46 -0.87
N VAL A 155 14.57 11.57 -0.96
CA VAL A 155 15.81 11.77 -0.18
C VAL A 155 15.47 11.92 1.32
N GLY A 156 14.47 12.74 1.67
CA GLY A 156 14.09 12.97 3.06
C GLY A 156 13.54 11.72 3.74
N PHE A 157 12.54 11.06 3.15
CA PHE A 157 11.98 9.83 3.71
C PHE A 157 12.90 8.62 3.50
N GLY A 158 13.72 8.61 2.45
CA GLY A 158 14.75 7.58 2.25
C GLY A 158 15.80 7.60 3.35
N ALA A 159 16.27 8.79 3.76
CA ALA A 159 17.13 8.94 4.92
C ALA A 159 16.45 8.47 6.22
N PHE A 160 15.15 8.80 6.39
CA PHE A 160 14.36 8.31 7.52
C PHE A 160 14.32 6.78 7.58
N PHE A 161 13.99 6.11 6.48
CA PHE A 161 13.97 4.65 6.42
C PHE A 161 15.36 4.04 6.63
N TRP A 162 16.40 4.66 6.07
CA TRP A 162 17.78 4.19 6.26
C TRP A 162 18.16 4.15 7.75
N PHE A 163 18.01 5.27 8.46
CA PHE A 163 18.52 5.38 9.83
C PHE A 163 17.63 4.72 10.87
N LEU A 164 16.31 4.68 10.66
CA LEU A 164 15.37 4.16 11.65
C LEU A 164 14.90 2.73 11.40
N VAL A 165 14.98 2.25 10.16
CA VAL A 165 14.45 0.93 9.79
C VAL A 165 15.57 0.02 9.29
N LEU A 166 16.30 0.42 8.24
CA LEU A 166 17.30 -0.44 7.60
C LEU A 166 18.55 -0.62 8.47
N HIS A 167 19.13 0.45 9.01
CA HIS A 167 20.36 0.38 9.81
C HIS A 167 20.17 -0.42 11.12
N PRO A 168 19.09 -0.26 11.90
CA PRO A 168 18.86 -1.12 13.06
C PRO A 168 18.61 -2.58 12.68
N ALA A 169 18.01 -2.84 11.51
CA ALA A 169 17.74 -4.19 11.03
C ALA A 169 19.00 -4.97 10.64
N THR A 170 20.10 -4.31 10.27
CA THR A 170 21.38 -4.95 9.92
C THR A 170 22.28 -5.25 11.13
N MET A 171 21.97 -4.72 12.31
CA MET A 171 22.81 -4.82 13.51
C MET A 171 22.53 -6.06 14.39
N HIS A 172 21.49 -6.84 14.08
CA HIS A 172 21.05 -8.00 14.86
C HIS A 172 21.31 -9.33 14.14
N ALA A 173 22.57 -9.54 13.71
CA ALA A 173 22.99 -10.69 12.91
C ALA A 173 23.27 -11.92 13.80
N GLU A 174 22.23 -12.66 14.19
CA GLU A 174 22.36 -13.96 14.87
C GLU A 174 21.47 -15.08 14.27
N VAL A 175 20.89 -14.88 13.08
CA VAL A 175 20.01 -15.87 12.43
C VAL A 175 20.56 -16.23 11.03
N GLY A 176 20.28 -17.45 10.54
CA GLY A 176 20.85 -17.96 9.28
C GLY A 176 20.78 -16.99 8.09
N LEU A 177 21.89 -16.87 7.36
CA LEU A 177 22.15 -15.86 6.32
C LEU A 177 21.02 -15.65 5.30
N LEU A 178 20.36 -16.72 4.85
CA LEU A 178 19.28 -16.62 3.86
C LEU A 178 18.02 -15.96 4.43
N LYS A 179 17.66 -16.29 5.66
CA LYS A 179 16.47 -15.74 6.35
C LYS A 179 16.65 -14.25 6.59
N GLU A 180 17.85 -13.86 7.01
CA GLU A 180 18.22 -12.46 7.22
C GLU A 180 18.22 -11.68 5.90
N ALA A 181 18.90 -12.19 4.87
CA ALA A 181 18.97 -11.53 3.56
C ALA A 181 17.58 -11.30 2.94
N LEU A 182 16.68 -12.29 3.01
CA LEU A 182 15.30 -12.14 2.52
C LEU A 182 14.51 -11.13 3.36
N SER A 183 14.63 -11.18 4.68
CA SER A 183 13.93 -10.24 5.58
C SER A 183 14.36 -8.80 5.34
N GLN A 184 15.67 -8.57 5.16
CA GLN A 184 16.20 -7.25 4.82
C GLN A 184 15.75 -6.80 3.43
N ALA A 185 15.74 -7.71 2.44
CA ALA A 185 15.27 -7.39 1.09
C ALA A 185 13.79 -6.93 1.08
N TYR A 186 12.92 -7.60 1.85
CA TYR A 186 11.51 -7.19 1.97
C TYR A 186 11.37 -5.80 2.58
N VAL A 187 12.05 -5.54 3.70
CA VAL A 187 12.02 -4.21 4.34
C VAL A 187 12.52 -3.10 3.39
N VAL A 188 13.58 -3.36 2.62
CA VAL A 188 14.08 -2.41 1.62
C VAL A 188 13.05 -2.17 0.52
N LEU A 189 12.46 -3.23 -0.03
CA LEU A 189 11.49 -3.14 -1.12
C LEU A 189 10.19 -2.46 -0.67
N ASP A 190 9.73 -2.72 0.56
CA ASP A 190 8.60 -2.03 1.20
C ASP A 190 8.83 -0.52 1.26
N CYS A 191 10.01 -0.10 1.73
CA CYS A 191 10.37 1.31 1.81
C CYS A 191 10.39 1.95 0.41
N LEU A 192 11.00 1.29 -0.57
CA LEU A 192 11.05 1.79 -1.96
C LEU A 192 9.66 1.93 -2.57
N LEU A 193 8.78 0.94 -2.40
CA LEU A 193 7.42 1.00 -2.91
C LEU A 193 6.57 2.05 -2.20
N LEU A 194 6.74 2.20 -0.88
CA LEU A 194 6.06 3.24 -0.13
C LEU A 194 6.48 4.64 -0.61
N LEU A 195 7.77 4.82 -0.92
CA LEU A 195 8.26 6.06 -1.53
C LEU A 195 7.63 6.31 -2.90
N MET A 196 7.55 5.29 -3.75
CA MET A 196 6.89 5.39 -5.07
C MET A 196 5.40 5.74 -4.94
N LEU A 197 4.69 5.15 -3.97
CA LEU A 197 3.29 5.48 -3.68
C LEU A 197 3.15 6.88 -3.06
N GLY A 198 4.15 7.36 -2.33
CA GLY A 198 4.25 8.75 -1.89
C GLY A 198 4.38 9.72 -3.07
N VAL A 199 5.21 9.40 -4.06
CA VAL A 199 5.29 10.17 -5.31
C VAL A 199 3.94 10.17 -6.03
N LEU A 200 3.23 9.04 -6.07
CA LEU A 200 1.87 8.99 -6.62
C LEU A 200 0.92 9.98 -5.91
N LEU A 201 0.99 10.12 -4.58
CA LEU A 201 0.20 11.12 -3.84
C LEU A 201 0.51 12.55 -4.30
N LEU A 202 1.80 12.87 -4.50
CA LEU A 202 2.22 14.18 -4.99
C LEU A 202 1.67 14.47 -6.39
N THR A 203 1.56 13.44 -7.25
CA THR A 203 0.99 13.57 -8.60
C THR A 203 -0.54 13.62 -8.64
N GLY A 204 -1.22 13.17 -7.59
CA GLY A 204 -2.66 12.89 -7.52
C GLY A 204 -3.60 14.10 -7.66
N GLY A 205 -3.12 15.28 -8.05
CA GLY A 205 -3.95 16.42 -8.43
C GLY A 205 -4.66 16.28 -9.80
N GLY A 206 -4.32 15.25 -10.59
CA GLY A 206 -4.89 14.95 -11.92
C GLY A 206 -6.00 13.89 -11.97
N ASN A 207 -6.38 13.44 -13.18
CA ASN A 207 -7.55 12.59 -13.50
C ASN A 207 -7.76 11.32 -12.62
N ALA A 208 -6.71 10.76 -12.04
CA ALA A 208 -6.82 9.78 -10.95
C ALA A 208 -6.89 10.58 -9.64
N GLY A 209 -8.10 10.98 -9.24
CA GLY A 209 -8.29 11.97 -8.18
C GLY A 209 -7.51 11.65 -6.88
N PRO A 210 -7.19 12.67 -6.06
CA PRO A 210 -6.26 12.57 -4.93
C PRO A 210 -6.66 11.51 -3.90
N ARG A 211 -7.96 11.18 -3.87
CA ARG A 211 -8.54 10.13 -3.03
C ARG A 211 -8.09 8.72 -3.41
N ILE A 212 -7.92 8.40 -4.70
CA ILE A 212 -7.52 7.06 -5.15
C ILE A 212 -6.07 6.79 -4.74
N ALA A 213 -5.19 7.77 -4.99
CA ALA A 213 -3.81 7.72 -4.52
C ALA A 213 -3.76 7.58 -3.00
N LEU A 214 -4.51 8.40 -2.25
CA LEU A 214 -4.59 8.32 -0.78
C LEU A 214 -4.99 6.93 -0.29
N LEU A 215 -6.03 6.34 -0.88
CA LEU A 215 -6.52 5.02 -0.49
C LEU A 215 -5.49 3.93 -0.80
N LEU A 216 -4.89 3.93 -2.00
CA LEU A 216 -3.83 2.97 -2.34
C LEU A 216 -2.63 3.10 -1.41
N THR A 217 -2.12 4.31 -1.21
CA THR A 217 -0.98 4.54 -0.32
C THR A 217 -1.29 4.14 1.11
N SER A 218 -2.48 4.48 1.64
CA SER A 218 -2.87 4.07 2.99
C SER A 218 -2.96 2.55 3.15
N GLY A 219 -3.49 1.84 2.15
CA GLY A 219 -3.60 0.39 2.18
C GLY A 219 -2.23 -0.28 2.14
N PHE A 220 -1.42 0.03 1.14
CA PHE A 220 -0.08 -0.56 1.05
C PHE A 220 0.85 -0.12 2.17
N ALA A 221 0.73 1.11 2.70
CA ALA A 221 1.46 1.50 3.91
C ALA A 221 1.07 0.64 5.13
N THR A 222 -0.21 0.29 5.25
CA THR A 222 -0.69 -0.61 6.32
C THR A 222 -0.12 -2.03 6.13
N MET A 223 -0.07 -2.52 4.88
CA MET A 223 0.54 -3.81 4.53
C MET A 223 2.04 -3.83 4.88
N PHE A 224 2.79 -2.85 4.42
CA PHE A 224 4.24 -2.75 4.69
C PHE A 224 4.56 -2.55 6.17
N LEU A 225 3.68 -1.87 6.92
CA LEU A 225 3.80 -1.81 8.38
C LEU A 225 3.63 -3.20 9.00
N ALA A 226 2.68 -4.00 8.48
CA ALA A 226 2.51 -5.39 8.90
C ALA A 226 3.75 -6.23 8.55
N ASP A 227 4.35 -6.04 7.37
CA ASP A 227 5.58 -6.72 6.96
C ASP A 227 6.77 -6.41 7.88
N ILE A 228 6.94 -5.15 8.28
CA ILE A 228 7.98 -4.75 9.26
C ILE A 228 7.75 -5.43 10.62
N LEU A 229 6.50 -5.41 11.12
CA LEU A 229 6.17 -6.07 12.40
C LEU A 229 6.35 -7.59 12.32
N TRP A 230 5.95 -8.20 11.21
CA TRP A 230 6.12 -9.61 10.93
C TRP A 230 7.60 -10.00 10.89
N SER A 231 8.41 -9.24 10.16
CA SER A 231 9.86 -9.44 10.05
C SER A 231 10.53 -9.33 11.42
N LEU A 232 10.20 -8.29 12.20
CA LEU A 232 10.71 -8.13 13.56
C LEU A 232 10.32 -9.30 14.47
N ALA A 233 9.08 -9.77 14.39
CA ALA A 233 8.59 -10.91 15.16
C ALA A 233 9.28 -12.22 14.75
N LYS A 234 9.55 -12.40 13.46
CA LYS A 234 10.23 -13.59 12.92
C LYS A 234 11.72 -13.63 13.19
N VAL A 235 12.40 -12.49 13.23
CA VAL A 235 13.82 -12.38 13.61
C VAL A 235 13.99 -12.66 15.11
N ARG A 236 13.12 -12.09 15.95
CA ARG A 236 13.16 -12.26 17.40
C ARG A 236 12.54 -13.57 17.92
N GLY A 237 12.00 -14.41 17.02
CA GLY A 237 11.52 -15.76 17.35
C GLY A 237 10.18 -15.84 18.08
N TYR A 238 9.41 -14.74 18.21
CA TYR A 238 8.12 -14.74 18.92
C TYR A 238 6.90 -14.66 17.99
N TYR A 239 7.07 -14.83 16.68
CA TYR A 239 5.95 -14.75 15.74
C TYR A 239 4.85 -15.78 16.08
N LEU A 240 3.67 -15.26 16.41
CA LEU A 240 2.45 -16.01 16.68
C LEU A 240 1.35 -15.47 15.76
N PRO A 241 0.79 -16.31 14.86
CA PRO A 241 -0.39 -15.95 14.10
C PRO A 241 -1.57 -15.60 15.01
N GLY A 242 -2.40 -14.63 14.59
CA GLY A 242 -3.45 -14.01 15.39
C GLY A 242 -3.01 -12.72 16.11
N GLY A 243 -1.82 -12.21 15.80
CA GLY A 243 -1.24 -11.01 16.43
C GLY A 243 -1.68 -9.71 15.77
N LEU A 244 -1.13 -8.58 16.26
CA LEU A 244 -1.41 -7.25 15.72
C LEU A 244 -1.08 -7.13 14.22
N GLN A 245 -0.03 -7.81 13.76
CA GLN A 245 0.36 -7.83 12.36
C GLN A 245 -0.73 -8.42 11.45
N ASP A 246 -1.43 -9.47 11.89
CA ASP A 246 -2.48 -10.12 11.10
C ASP A 246 -3.75 -9.24 11.00
N VAL A 247 -4.00 -8.44 12.05
CA VAL A 247 -5.02 -7.37 12.03
C VAL A 247 -4.67 -6.29 11.00
N LEU A 248 -3.40 -5.92 10.88
CA LEU A 248 -2.96 -4.94 9.87
C LEU A 248 -3.05 -5.51 8.45
N TYR A 249 -2.65 -6.77 8.24
CA TYR A 249 -2.76 -7.45 6.95
C TYR A 249 -4.22 -7.47 6.45
N ILE A 250 -5.17 -7.96 7.25
CA ILE A 250 -6.57 -7.98 6.80
C ILE A 250 -7.12 -6.55 6.59
N SER A 251 -6.73 -5.59 7.43
CA SER A 251 -7.20 -4.20 7.36
C SER A 251 -6.74 -3.47 6.11
N CYS A 252 -5.57 -3.80 5.57
CA CYS A 252 -4.97 -3.12 4.43
C CYS A 252 -5.83 -3.20 3.15
N TYR A 253 -6.63 -4.26 3.02
CA TYR A 253 -7.42 -4.52 1.82
C TYR A 253 -8.66 -3.63 1.69
N ALA A 254 -9.21 -3.14 2.80
CA ALA A 254 -10.35 -2.22 2.77
C ALA A 254 -10.06 -0.93 1.98
N PRO A 255 -8.99 -0.16 2.28
CA PRO A 255 -8.66 1.01 1.47
C PRO A 255 -8.21 0.66 0.04
N ILE A 256 -7.50 -0.45 -0.19
CA ILE A 256 -7.11 -0.89 -1.55
C ILE A 256 -8.36 -1.14 -2.42
N ALA A 257 -9.33 -1.88 -1.89
CA ALA A 257 -10.59 -2.15 -2.58
C ALA A 257 -11.44 -0.88 -2.75
N ALA A 258 -11.42 0.02 -1.76
CA ALA A 258 -12.08 1.32 -1.85
C ALA A 258 -11.50 2.18 -2.99
N ALA A 259 -10.18 2.12 -3.21
CA ALA A 259 -9.54 2.82 -4.32
C ALA A 259 -10.04 2.30 -5.68
N GLY A 260 -10.18 0.99 -5.83
CA GLY A 260 -10.72 0.38 -7.06
C GLY A 260 -12.18 0.77 -7.30
N ARG A 261 -12.99 0.75 -6.25
CA ARG A 261 -14.38 1.22 -6.32
C ARG A 261 -14.48 2.70 -6.72
N GLU A 262 -13.64 3.56 -6.15
CA GLU A 262 -13.61 4.98 -6.48
C GLU A 262 -13.12 5.23 -7.92
N GLN A 263 -12.16 4.44 -8.40
CA GLN A 263 -11.71 4.50 -9.79
C GLN A 263 -12.85 4.13 -10.75
N LEU A 264 -13.60 3.07 -10.47
CA LEU A 264 -14.75 2.67 -11.29
C LEU A 264 -15.82 3.77 -11.34
N ARG A 265 -16.11 4.41 -10.20
CA ARG A 265 -17.03 5.55 -10.13
C ARG A 265 -16.52 6.76 -10.92
N SER A 266 -15.22 7.03 -10.85
CA SER A 266 -14.59 8.14 -11.58
C SER A 266 -14.61 7.91 -13.09
N ASN A 267 -14.46 6.66 -13.54
CA ASN A 267 -14.59 6.28 -14.95
C ASN A 267 -16.04 6.44 -15.47
N SER A 268 -17.03 6.29 -14.58
CA SER A 268 -18.46 6.40 -14.86
C SER A 268 -19.04 7.81 -14.64
N ALA A 269 -18.27 8.77 -14.14
CA ALA A 269 -18.79 10.12 -13.88
C ALA A 269 -18.27 11.11 -14.94
N PRO A 270 -19.10 12.03 -15.47
CA PRO A 270 -18.57 13.15 -16.25
C PRO A 270 -17.58 13.92 -15.38
N ALA A 271 -16.46 14.35 -15.97
CA ALA A 271 -15.31 14.94 -15.29
C ALA A 271 -15.74 16.01 -14.26
N ARG A 272 -15.91 15.60 -13.00
CA ARG A 272 -16.22 16.52 -11.91
C ARG A 272 -14.92 17.19 -11.48
N THR A 273 -14.98 18.50 -11.35
CA THR A 273 -13.95 19.30 -10.68
C THR A 273 -13.67 18.69 -9.30
N ALA A 274 -12.42 18.32 -9.06
CA ALA A 274 -12.00 17.76 -7.78
C ALA A 274 -12.40 18.71 -6.63
N SER A 275 -12.99 18.16 -5.56
CA SER A 275 -13.36 18.93 -4.37
C SER A 275 -12.10 19.55 -3.75
N LYS A 276 -12.14 20.87 -3.50
CA LYS A 276 -11.04 21.63 -2.86
C LYS A 276 -10.60 21.01 -1.52
N ASN A 277 -11.53 20.37 -0.79
CA ASN A 277 -11.22 19.74 0.51
C ASN A 277 -10.36 18.48 0.38
N SER A 278 -10.54 17.66 -0.66
CA SER A 278 -9.70 16.47 -0.87
C SER A 278 -8.27 16.85 -1.29
N GLN A 279 -8.11 17.95 -2.02
CA GLN A 279 -6.80 18.50 -2.37
C GLN A 279 -6.11 19.11 -1.16
N ALA A 280 -6.83 19.82 -0.31
CA ALA A 280 -6.29 20.32 0.95
C ALA A 280 -5.82 19.18 1.86
N LEU A 281 -6.64 18.14 2.04
CA LEU A 281 -6.30 16.98 2.88
C LEU A 281 -5.08 16.21 2.34
N ALA A 282 -5.04 15.95 1.03
CA ALA A 282 -3.91 15.28 0.37
C ALA A 282 -2.63 16.13 0.40
N ARG A 283 -2.76 17.46 0.40
CA ARG A 283 -1.65 18.39 0.54
C ARG A 283 -1.18 18.50 1.99
N THR A 284 -2.07 18.40 2.99
CA THR A 284 -1.71 18.47 4.41
C THR A 284 -1.21 17.15 4.99
N LEU A 285 -1.56 16.00 4.38
CA LEU A 285 -1.19 14.69 4.89
C LEU A 285 0.34 14.46 4.97
N PRO A 286 1.13 14.83 3.94
CA PRO A 286 2.59 14.72 4.01
C PRO A 286 3.17 15.59 5.13
N TYR A 287 2.63 16.79 5.35
CA TYR A 287 3.06 17.67 6.44
C TYR A 287 2.66 17.14 7.82
N ALA A 288 1.47 16.55 7.95
CA ALA A 288 1.01 15.92 9.19
C ALA A 288 1.81 14.64 9.50
N ALA A 289 2.13 13.84 8.49
CA ALA A 289 3.01 12.68 8.60
C ALA A 289 4.45 13.11 8.92
N MET A 290 4.97 14.19 8.32
CA MET A 290 6.25 14.81 8.68
C MET A 290 6.26 15.30 10.11
N LEU A 291 5.19 15.97 10.57
CA LEU A 291 5.07 16.45 11.94
C LEU A 291 5.01 15.28 12.92
N ALA A 292 4.24 14.23 12.61
CA ALA A 292 4.18 13.03 13.42
C ALA A 292 5.54 12.31 13.48
N ALA A 293 6.21 12.16 12.34
CA ALA A 293 7.57 11.60 12.27
C ALA A 293 8.58 12.45 13.05
N PHE A 294 8.47 13.79 12.95
CA PHE A 294 9.29 14.73 13.71
C PHE A 294 9.04 14.61 15.22
N LEU A 295 7.78 14.50 15.66
CA LEU A 295 7.45 14.35 17.08
C LEU A 295 7.91 13.00 17.64
N VAL A 296 7.79 11.92 16.87
CA VAL A 296 8.33 10.60 17.22
C VAL A 296 9.87 10.67 17.29
N LEU A 297 10.52 11.33 16.34
CA LEU A 297 11.97 11.53 16.33
C LEU A 297 12.45 12.36 17.53
N VAL A 298 11.76 13.45 17.87
CA VAL A 298 12.05 14.27 19.06
C VAL A 298 11.85 13.48 20.35
N TYR A 299 10.86 12.57 20.37
CA TYR A 299 10.66 11.68 21.51
C TYR A 299 11.83 10.71 21.70
N PHE A 300 12.37 10.14 20.61
CA PHE A 300 13.55 9.27 20.64
C PHE A 300 14.88 10.03 20.81
N SER A 301 14.96 11.31 20.41
CA SER A 301 16.19 12.12 20.53
C SER A 301 16.41 12.71 21.92
N ARG A 302 15.45 12.57 22.85
CA ARG A 302 15.59 13.08 24.23
C ARG A 302 16.69 12.40 25.06
N GLY A 303 17.33 11.33 24.54
CA GLY A 303 18.34 10.56 25.27
C GLY A 303 19.77 10.62 24.74
N ASP A 304 20.03 11.06 23.50
CA ASP A 304 21.36 10.90 22.90
C ASP A 304 21.67 11.98 21.84
N ILE A 305 22.50 12.97 22.22
CA ILE A 305 22.78 14.19 21.44
C ILE A 305 23.80 13.92 20.32
N GLY A 306 24.44 12.74 20.30
CA GLY A 306 25.39 12.30 19.26
C GLY A 306 24.83 11.32 18.23
N GLY A 307 23.55 10.94 18.36
CA GLY A 307 22.97 9.83 17.59
C GLY A 307 22.57 10.20 16.16
N PRO A 308 22.27 9.20 15.30
CA PRO A 308 21.73 9.39 13.95
C PRO A 308 20.47 10.28 13.91
N ALA A 309 19.66 10.25 14.98
CA ALA A 309 18.48 11.09 15.14
C ALA A 309 18.79 12.60 15.10
N THR A 310 19.95 13.01 15.61
CA THR A 310 20.40 14.42 15.64
C THR A 310 20.77 14.93 14.24
N VAL A 311 21.45 14.08 13.46
CA VAL A 311 21.75 14.34 12.04
C VAL A 311 20.47 14.40 11.21
N MET A 312 19.49 13.54 11.49
CA MET A 312 18.16 13.58 10.89
C MET A 312 17.41 14.88 11.21
N THR A 313 17.48 15.41 12.44
CA THR A 313 16.91 16.73 12.76
C THR A 313 17.55 17.84 11.95
N MET A 314 18.88 17.81 11.72
CA MET A 314 19.54 18.82 10.90
C MET A 314 19.14 18.73 9.42
N ILE A 315 18.97 17.52 8.88
CA ILE A 315 18.53 17.31 7.50
C ILE A 315 17.06 17.74 7.31
N VAL A 316 16.16 17.32 8.21
CA VAL A 316 14.74 17.72 8.16
C VAL A 316 14.61 19.24 8.33
N PHE A 317 15.36 19.85 9.25
CA PHE A 317 15.35 21.30 9.47
C PHE A 317 15.92 22.08 8.27
N ALA A 318 16.99 21.58 7.65
CA ALA A 318 17.56 22.18 6.44
C ALA A 318 16.62 22.06 5.23
N LEU A 319 15.95 20.91 5.08
CA LEU A 319 14.94 20.70 4.02
C LEU A 319 13.71 21.59 4.23
N THR A 320 13.29 21.84 5.48
CA THR A 320 12.21 22.78 5.78
C THR A 320 12.56 24.25 5.54
N LEU A 321 13.86 24.61 5.53
CA LEU A 321 14.31 25.98 5.20
C LEU A 321 14.43 26.24 3.69
N LEU A 322 14.32 25.19 2.87
CA LEU A 322 14.45 25.25 1.40
C LEU A 322 13.09 25.19 0.67
N LEU A 323 11.99 25.05 1.41
CA LEU A 323 10.58 25.15 0.94
C LEU A 323 10.01 26.54 1.24
#